data_AF-A0A060CDU0-F1
#
_entry.id   AF-A0A060CDU0-F1
#
_cell.length_a   1.000
_cell.length_b   1.000
_cell.length_c   1.000
_cell.angle_alpha   90.00
_cell.angle_beta   90.00
_cell.angle_gamma   90.00
#
_symmetry.space_group_name_H-M   'P 1'
#
loop_
_entity.id
_entity.type
_entity.pdbx_description
1 polymer ?
#
loop_
_entity_poly.entity_id
_entity_poly.type
_entity_poly.pdbx_seq_one_letter_code
_entity_poly.pdbx_strand_id
1 'polypeptide(L)'
;MEEGISLLEDAAARRPRDVDLCNDLGFAYLTGGDLENAEVQFREALDIAPKHSQSLNNLALTLGYQGRMQEAYTLFRQTMTEAEAFANLGYAHAQRGEVELALERYSQALTRDPSLRSAADG
;
A
#
# COMPACT_ATOMS: atom_id res chain seq x y z
N MET A 1 6.50 -3.08 -19.17
CA MET A 1 5.62 -2.98 -17.99
C MET A 1 4.22 -3.46 -18.36
N GLU A 2 3.67 -3.00 -19.48
CA GLU A 2 2.36 -3.43 -20.02
C GLU A 2 2.26 -4.95 -20.33
N GLU A 3 3.31 -5.59 -20.85
CA GLU A 3 3.30 -7.05 -21.11
C GLU A 3 3.11 -7.89 -19.83
N GLY A 4 3.62 -7.42 -18.68
CA GLY A 4 3.47 -8.11 -17.41
C GLY A 4 2.05 -8.02 -16.86
N ILE A 5 1.42 -6.86 -17.01
CA ILE A 5 0.02 -6.64 -16.61
C ILE A 5 -0.91 -7.51 -17.47
N SER A 6 -0.72 -7.54 -18.79
CA SER A 6 -1.55 -8.34 -19.70
C SER A 6 -1.50 -9.85 -19.37
N LEU A 7 -0.33 -10.38 -19.02
CA LEU A 7 -0.20 -11.78 -18.58
C LEU A 7 -0.92 -12.05 -17.26
N LEU A 8 -0.88 -11.10 -16.33
CA LEU A 8 -1.57 -11.21 -15.04
C LEU A 8 -3.10 -11.10 -15.20
N GLU A 9 -3.59 -10.24 -16.09
CA GLU A 9 -5.02 -10.15 -16.44
C GLU A 9 -5.53 -11.47 -17.04
N ASP A 10 -4.79 -12.04 -18.01
CA ASP A 10 -5.11 -13.33 -18.60
C ASP A 10 -5.13 -14.47 -17.57
N ALA A 11 -4.18 -14.45 -16.64
CA ALA A 11 -4.12 -15.41 -15.55
C ALA A 11 -5.32 -15.23 -14.60
N ALA A 12 -5.66 -13.99 -14.24
CA ALA A 12 -6.78 -13.67 -13.35
C ALA A 12 -8.11 -14.10 -13.96
N ALA A 13 -8.27 -13.95 -15.27
CA ALA A 13 -9.44 -14.43 -16.00
C ALA A 13 -9.59 -15.96 -15.95
N ARG A 14 -8.47 -16.71 -15.91
CA ARG A 14 -8.47 -18.19 -15.83
C ARG A 14 -8.63 -18.72 -14.41
N ARG A 15 -8.19 -17.96 -13.41
CA ARG A 15 -8.33 -18.27 -11.98
C ARG A 15 -9.05 -17.13 -11.27
N PRO A 16 -10.35 -16.96 -11.54
CA PRO A 16 -11.12 -15.96 -10.82
C PRO A 16 -11.11 -16.34 -9.34
N ARG A 17 -10.88 -15.33 -8.48
CA ARG A 17 -10.83 -15.46 -7.01
C ARG A 17 -9.55 -16.06 -6.42
N ASP A 18 -8.42 -15.90 -7.09
CA ASP A 18 -7.09 -16.17 -6.53
C ASP A 18 -6.54 -14.88 -5.86
N VAL A 19 -6.40 -14.91 -4.53
CA VAL A 19 -6.00 -13.73 -3.74
C VAL A 19 -4.60 -13.24 -4.10
N ASP A 20 -3.66 -14.15 -4.34
CA ASP A 20 -2.27 -13.81 -4.64
C ASP A 20 -2.21 -13.16 -6.03
N LEU A 21 -3.01 -13.67 -6.97
CA LEU A 21 -3.08 -13.14 -8.32
C LEU A 21 -3.71 -11.74 -8.39
N CYS A 22 -4.81 -11.50 -7.66
CA CYS A 22 -5.37 -10.16 -7.51
C CYS A 22 -4.36 -9.21 -6.85
N ASN A 23 -3.62 -9.67 -5.84
CA ASN A 23 -2.57 -8.86 -5.21
C ASN A 23 -1.43 -8.52 -6.19
N ASP A 24 -0.95 -9.49 -6.96
CA ASP A 24 0.15 -9.29 -7.91
C ASP A 24 -0.25 -8.37 -9.06
N LEU A 25 -1.48 -8.52 -9.57
CA LEU A 25 -2.04 -7.62 -10.59
C LEU A 25 -2.21 -6.20 -10.05
N GLY A 26 -2.76 -6.04 -8.84
CA GLY A 26 -2.86 -4.75 -8.17
C GLY A 26 -1.49 -4.09 -7.97
N PHE A 27 -0.47 -4.87 -7.60
CA PHE A 27 0.89 -4.36 -7.46
C PHE A 27 1.51 -3.94 -8.79
N ALA A 28 1.23 -4.67 -9.87
CA ALA A 28 1.64 -4.29 -11.21
C ALA A 28 1.02 -2.94 -11.64
N TYR A 29 -0.28 -2.72 -11.39
CA TYR A 29 -0.92 -1.42 -11.62
C TYR A 29 -0.33 -0.30 -10.75
N LEU A 30 -0.11 -0.58 -9.46
CA LEU A 30 0.49 0.38 -8.52
C LEU A 30 1.86 0.86 -8.99
N THR A 31 2.73 -0.08 -9.40
CA THR A 31 4.07 0.25 -9.92
C THR A 31 4.03 0.92 -11.29
N GLY A 32 2.97 0.69 -12.07
CA GLY A 32 2.67 1.41 -13.30
C GLY A 32 2.05 2.80 -13.10
N GLY A 33 1.71 3.17 -11.86
CA GLY A 33 1.07 4.45 -11.52
C GLY A 33 -0.44 4.48 -11.76
N ASP A 34 -1.04 3.35 -12.16
CA ASP A 34 -2.49 3.21 -12.30
C ASP A 34 -3.12 2.90 -10.94
N LEU A 35 -3.27 3.95 -10.14
CA LEU A 35 -3.77 3.82 -8.76
C LEU A 35 -5.25 3.39 -8.71
N GLU A 36 -6.02 3.66 -9.76
CA GLU A 36 -7.44 3.30 -9.82
C GLU A 36 -7.61 1.79 -9.98
N ASN A 37 -6.93 1.19 -10.97
CA ASN A 37 -6.98 -0.25 -11.16
C ASN A 37 -6.26 -1.01 -10.03
N ALA A 38 -5.20 -0.45 -9.47
CA ALA A 38 -4.55 -1.02 -8.28
C ALA A 38 -5.53 -1.16 -7.10
N GLU A 39 -6.30 -0.10 -6.79
CA GLU A 39 -7.30 -0.13 -5.72
C GLU A 39 -8.37 -1.20 -5.96
N VAL A 40 -8.89 -1.31 -7.19
CA VAL A 40 -9.89 -2.33 -7.55
C VAL A 40 -9.35 -3.72 -7.23
N GLN A 41 -8.15 -4.04 -7.71
CA GLN A 41 -7.56 -5.37 -7.55
C GLN A 41 -7.24 -5.71 -6.09
N PHE A 42 -6.73 -4.76 -5.30
CA PHE A 42 -6.53 -5.01 -3.87
C PHE A 42 -7.84 -5.17 -3.11
N ARG A 43 -8.90 -4.44 -3.48
CA ARG A 43 -10.23 -4.64 -2.87
C ARG A 43 -10.82 -6.00 -3.23
N GLU A 44 -10.64 -6.48 -4.46
CA GLU A 44 -11.04 -7.84 -4.86
C GLU A 44 -10.27 -8.90 -4.05
N ALA A 45 -8.96 -8.73 -3.88
CA ALA A 45 -8.15 -9.62 -3.03
C ALA A 45 -8.68 -9.67 -1.58
N LEU A 46 -9.11 -8.52 -1.04
CA LEU A 46 -9.65 -8.42 0.32
C LEU A 46 -11.11 -8.88 0.44
N ASP A 47 -11.90 -8.86 -0.63
CA ASP A 47 -13.22 -9.50 -0.65
C ASP A 47 -13.08 -11.03 -0.53
N ILE A 48 -12.05 -11.60 -1.17
CA ILE A 48 -11.72 -13.03 -1.09
C ILE A 48 -11.11 -13.37 0.28
N ALA A 49 -10.15 -12.57 0.74
CA ALA A 49 -9.41 -12.79 1.97
C ALA A 49 -9.27 -11.47 2.78
N PRO A 50 -10.24 -11.15 3.65
CA PRO A 50 -10.30 -9.85 4.36
C PRO A 50 -9.12 -9.54 5.28
N LYS A 51 -8.30 -10.53 5.62
CA LYS A 51 -7.13 -10.40 6.49
C LYS A 51 -5.81 -10.61 5.73
N HIS A 52 -5.84 -10.54 4.41
CA HIS A 52 -4.63 -10.71 3.60
C HIS A 52 -3.70 -9.50 3.79
N SER A 53 -2.66 -9.67 4.60
CA SER A 53 -1.80 -8.58 5.05
C SER A 53 -1.13 -7.81 3.90
N GLN A 54 -0.70 -8.50 2.85
CA GLN A 54 -0.06 -7.86 1.69
C GLN A 54 -1.05 -6.95 0.96
N SER A 55 -2.28 -7.40 0.71
CA SER A 55 -3.30 -6.59 0.05
C SER A 55 -3.79 -5.43 0.92
N LEU A 56 -3.89 -5.61 2.24
CA LEU A 56 -4.20 -4.51 3.17
C LEU A 56 -3.12 -3.41 3.10
N ASN A 57 -1.85 -3.79 3.13
CA ASN A 57 -0.72 -2.86 3.06
C ASN A 57 -0.66 -2.15 1.70
N ASN A 58 -0.82 -2.90 0.61
CA ASN A 58 -0.73 -2.35 -0.74
C ASN A 58 -1.94 -1.45 -1.06
N LEU A 59 -3.14 -1.80 -0.60
CA LEU A 59 -4.30 -0.91 -0.68
C LEU A 59 -4.05 0.37 0.11
N ALA A 60 -3.54 0.27 1.33
CA ALA A 60 -3.22 1.43 2.15
C ALA A 60 -2.21 2.38 1.47
N LEU A 61 -1.14 1.83 0.87
CA LEU A 61 -0.19 2.62 0.07
C LEU A 61 -0.86 3.29 -1.13
N THR A 62 -1.68 2.53 -1.87
CA THR A 62 -2.42 3.04 -3.04
C THR A 62 -3.33 4.22 -2.65
N LEU A 63 -4.10 4.06 -1.58
CA LEU A 63 -4.94 5.12 -1.01
C LEU A 63 -4.11 6.34 -0.56
N GLY A 64 -2.94 6.10 0.04
CA GLY A 64 -1.99 7.14 0.41
C GLY A 64 -1.55 7.95 -0.81
N TYR A 65 -1.14 7.30 -1.90
CA TYR A 65 -0.76 7.99 -3.13
C TYR A 65 -1.91 8.75 -3.78
N GLN A 66 -3.14 8.27 -3.66
CA GLN A 66 -4.35 9.00 -4.08
C GLN A 66 -4.70 10.20 -3.17
N GLY A 67 -4.03 10.37 -2.02
CA GLY A 67 -4.30 11.45 -1.06
C GLY A 67 -5.31 11.09 0.04
N ARG A 68 -5.80 9.85 0.07
CA ARG A 68 -6.80 9.34 1.04
C ARG A 68 -6.13 8.84 2.32
N MET A 69 -5.40 9.76 2.97
CA MET A 69 -4.50 9.45 4.09
C MET A 69 -5.20 8.81 5.31
N GLN A 70 -6.44 9.23 5.60
CA GLN A 70 -7.17 8.68 6.74
C GLN A 70 -7.57 7.21 6.54
N GLU A 71 -7.97 6.85 5.32
CA GLU A 71 -8.31 5.47 4.98
C GLU A 71 -7.05 4.60 4.92
N ALA A 72 -5.96 5.11 4.34
CA ALA A 72 -4.65 4.48 4.35
C ALA A 72 -4.19 4.17 5.79
N TYR A 73 -4.31 5.14 6.70
CA TYR A 73 -3.99 4.95 8.11
C TYR A 73 -4.79 3.81 8.73
N THR A 74 -6.11 3.81 8.56
CA THR A 74 -6.99 2.77 9.13
C THR A 74 -6.61 1.39 8.64
N LEU A 75 -6.24 1.24 7.36
CA LEU A 75 -5.81 -0.05 6.81
C LEU A 75 -4.43 -0.46 7.31
N PHE A 76 -3.44 0.44 7.32
CA PHE A 76 -2.12 0.12 7.90
C PHE A 76 -2.24 -0.35 9.36
N ARG A 77 -3.08 0.29 10.17
CA ARG A 77 -3.25 -0.09 11.58
C ARG A 77 -3.83 -1.49 11.78
N GLN A 78 -4.34 -2.15 10.73
CA GLN A 78 -4.79 -3.54 10.81
C GLN A 78 -3.63 -4.54 10.74
N THR A 79 -2.49 -4.15 10.19
CA THR A 79 -1.36 -5.04 9.90
C THR A 79 -0.08 -4.67 10.63
N MET A 80 0.05 -3.42 11.10
CA MET A 80 1.26 -2.90 11.73
C MET A 80 1.00 -1.97 12.92
N THR A 81 2.07 -1.65 13.65
CA THR A 81 2.01 -0.73 14.78
C THR A 81 1.67 0.70 14.35
N GLU A 82 1.34 1.55 15.32
CA GLU A 82 1.03 2.95 15.03
C GLU A 82 2.23 3.70 14.48
N ALA A 83 3.42 3.40 14.98
CA ALA A 83 4.65 4.01 14.52
C ALA A 83 4.95 3.64 13.06
N GLU A 84 4.85 2.36 12.71
CA GLU A 84 5.01 1.88 11.32
C GLU A 84 3.96 2.47 10.38
N ALA A 85 2.71 2.59 10.83
CA ALA A 85 1.65 3.23 10.04
C ALA A 85 1.98 4.70 9.73
N PHE A 86 2.46 5.45 10.72
CA PHE A 86 2.92 6.84 10.50
C PHE A 86 4.12 6.92 9.56
N ALA A 87 5.06 5.97 9.64
CA ALA A 87 6.19 5.93 8.72
C ALA A 87 5.73 5.70 7.27
N ASN A 88 4.80 4.77 7.04
CA ASN A 88 4.24 4.51 5.71
C ASN A 88 3.42 5.70 5.15
N LEU A 89 2.69 6.43 6.00
CA LEU A 89 2.06 7.68 5.58
C LEU A 89 3.08 8.77 5.22
N GLY A 90 4.18 8.86 5.97
CA GLY A 90 5.28 9.76 5.64
C GLY A 90 5.85 9.45 4.26
N TYR A 91 6.02 8.17 3.95
CA TYR A 91 6.44 7.72 2.63
C TYR A 91 5.44 8.09 1.54
N ALA A 92 4.13 7.89 1.77
CA ALA A 92 3.10 8.28 0.83
C ALA A 92 3.08 9.79 0.54
N HIS A 93 3.20 10.64 1.57
CA HIS A 93 3.33 12.09 1.42
C HIS A 93 4.60 12.47 0.63
N ALA A 94 5.74 11.84 0.92
CA ALA A 94 7.00 12.12 0.24
C ALA A 94 6.91 11.83 -1.27
N GLN A 95 6.31 10.70 -1.64
CA GLN A 95 6.09 10.32 -3.05
C GLN A 95 5.15 11.29 -3.79
N ARG A 96 4.28 11.98 -3.05
CA ARG A 96 3.40 13.04 -3.59
C ARG A 96 4.06 14.42 -3.63
N GLY A 97 5.30 14.55 -3.16
CA GLY A 97 6.01 15.84 -3.05
C GLY A 97 5.56 16.70 -1.85
N GLU A 98 4.75 16.15 -0.95
CA GLU A 98 4.24 16.84 0.24
C GLU A 98 5.26 16.72 1.39
N VAL A 99 6.45 17.28 1.18
CA VAL A 99 7.63 17.05 2.03
C VAL A 99 7.39 17.45 3.50
N GLU A 100 6.76 18.60 3.74
CA GLU A 100 6.47 19.07 5.10
C GLU A 100 5.55 18.10 5.86
N LEU A 101 4.52 17.57 5.18
CA LEU A 101 3.62 16.57 5.78
C LEU A 101 4.35 15.24 5.98
N ALA A 102 5.22 14.84 5.05
CA ALA A 102 6.03 13.65 5.20
C ALA A 102 6.89 13.70 6.48
N LEU A 103 7.59 14.83 6.69
CA LEU A 103 8.41 15.06 7.88
C LEU A 103 7.59 15.05 9.17
N GLU A 104 6.39 15.62 9.16
CA GLU A 104 5.48 15.53 10.31
C GLU A 104 5.14 14.07 10.64
N ARG A 105 4.76 13.27 9.64
CA ARG A 105 4.41 11.86 9.85
C ARG A 105 5.60 11.03 10.30
N TYR A 106 6.78 11.22 9.72
CA TYR A 106 7.99 10.57 10.20
C TYR A 106 8.33 10.97 11.65
N SER A 107 8.14 12.24 12.02
CA SER A 107 8.34 12.68 13.40
C SER A 107 7.34 12.02 14.37
N GLN A 108 6.09 11.86 13.94
CA GLN A 108 5.06 11.12 14.69
C GLN A 108 5.42 9.65 14.86
N ALA A 109 6.01 9.01 13.83
CA ALA A 109 6.51 7.64 13.92
C ALA A 109 7.65 7.53 14.94
N LEU A 110 8.67 8.38 14.83
CA LEU A 110 9.84 8.37 15.73
C LEU A 110 9.51 8.72 17.18
N THR A 111 8.50 9.56 17.41
CA THR A 111 8.02 9.88 18.77
C THR A 111 7.44 8.65 19.47
N ARG A 112 6.81 7.75 18.70
CA ARG A 112 6.16 6.53 19.21
C ARG A 112 7.14 5.37 19.32
N ASP A 113 7.98 5.24 18.30
CA ASP A 113 9.06 4.26 18.29
C ASP A 113 10.36 4.91 17.80
N PRO A 114 11.22 5.36 18.74
CA PRO A 114 12.52 5.92 18.40
C PRO A 114 13.47 4.93 17.71
N SER A 115 13.21 3.61 17.80
CA SER A 115 14.08 2.59 17.20
C SER A 115 13.95 2.52 15.67
N LEU A 116 12.84 3.05 15.11
CA LEU A 116 12.65 3.15 13.66
C LEU A 116 13.71 4.00 12.95
N ARG A 117 14.40 4.91 13.67
CA ARG A 117 15.56 5.63 13.12
C ARG A 117 16.71 4.69 12.77
N SER A 118 16.97 3.70 13.62
CA SER A 118 18.12 2.80 13.48
C SER A 118 17.92 1.73 12.40
N ALA A 119 16.69 1.47 11.97
CA ALA A 119 16.37 0.49 10.93
C ALA A 119 16.64 1.00 9.51
N ALA A 120 16.80 2.32 9.32
CA ALA A 120 17.10 2.93 8.02
C ALA A 120 18.61 3.15 7.76
N ASP A 121 19.45 2.99 8.79
CA ASP A 121 20.91 3.23 8.75
C ASP A 121 21.74 1.92 8.73
N GLY A 122 21.11 0.76 8.46
CA GLY A 122 21.72 -0.57 8.48
C GLY A 122 21.81 -1.26 7.13
#